data_AF-A0A1X0IUT2-F1
#
_entry.id   AF-A0A1X0IUT2-F1
#
_cell.length_a   1.000
_cell.length_b   1.000
_cell.length_c   1.000
_cell.angle_alpha   90.00
_cell.angle_beta   90.00
_cell.angle_gamma   90.00
#
_symmetry.space_group_name_H-M   'P 1'
#
loop_
_entity.id
_entity.type
_entity.pdbx_description
1 polymer ?
#
loop_
_entity_poly.entity_id
_entity_poly.type
_entity_poly.pdbx_seq_one_letter_code
_entity_poly.pdbx_strand_id
1 'polypeptide(L)'
;MSLPTVSQVLAWRPQALIDLAGAWDDAAGRLQAQADTVDHEVAGSAGVFTGSAATSAREAIGPTTAGLRGVCRALILAAAQARDAAEVITRGRDRVLAVVTDARGDGCAVSDDGTVDSPAAPSALLVACSGGSDEVARTMLDVRAAELTRSLQGALAALGAADAEAATAIDAAFDATPADPAPVRPAGAAGNPVADWPHLSQDSIAAAVAGMSDADRQRLIESRPHEVGNTDGVPWETRIAANRINIADAILDERRRIEVPDEVKLRAAVAPTLEAADAERLWAALHADPTLRAAAIAAYDDDARTRIAYYESLLADVPDPVDRDRRVPRQILAFDPQRESFIELSGDLTRAHALAVLVPGLNTTFDGAADDVATARRFVAGSTGDVAMITYLGGPFPTGRLLAGVVDATDPRYALKMAPRLVAFSEDVERRAGSMPVTYLGHSYGGSILGTAERFGLTADRVIYVEAAGAGVGVHDPSDWHNRNPDVLRFSLTAPGDPIGLVQGIPLGPHGADPDRLPGVIPLAAGRTLTGNPMGGLSSHSDVLNEPSDAWRNILAVITGDREHVRIG
;
A
#
# COMPACT_ATOMS: atom_id res chain seq x y z
N MET A 1 -9.83 15.05 -28.43
CA MET A 1 -11.07 15.00 -27.63
C MET A 1 -11.49 16.44 -27.31
N SER A 2 -12.79 16.71 -27.22
CA SER A 2 -13.31 18.05 -26.88
C SER A 2 -13.15 18.30 -25.38
N LEU A 3 -12.67 19.48 -25.00
CA LEU A 3 -12.62 19.92 -23.60
C LEU A 3 -14.03 20.01 -23.02
N PRO A 4 -14.23 19.67 -21.73
CA PRO A 4 -15.52 19.85 -21.08
C PRO A 4 -15.84 21.35 -20.96
N THR A 5 -17.10 21.72 -21.16
CA THR A 5 -17.57 23.11 -20.96
C THR A 5 -17.91 23.39 -19.49
N VAL A 6 -17.94 24.67 -19.11
CA VAL A 6 -18.36 25.07 -17.75
C VAL A 6 -19.75 24.51 -17.40
N SER A 7 -20.71 24.59 -18.33
CA SER A 7 -22.05 24.02 -18.13
C SER A 7 -22.04 22.49 -17.97
N GLN A 8 -21.19 21.77 -18.69
CA GLN A 8 -21.04 20.32 -18.52
C GLN A 8 -20.50 19.98 -17.11
N VAL A 9 -19.43 20.65 -16.68
CA VAL A 9 -18.81 20.42 -15.37
C VAL A 9 -19.77 20.72 -14.21
N LEU A 10 -20.61 21.75 -14.34
CA LEU A 10 -21.65 22.06 -13.37
C LEU A 10 -22.65 20.91 -13.21
N ALA A 11 -22.99 20.22 -14.30
CA ALA A 11 -23.93 19.12 -14.34
C ALA A 11 -23.33 17.77 -13.91
N TRP A 12 -22.00 17.62 -13.94
CA TRP A 12 -21.32 16.38 -13.53
C TRP A 12 -21.61 16.01 -12.07
N ARG A 13 -21.79 14.71 -11.84
CA ARG A 13 -22.08 14.12 -10.51
C ARG A 13 -21.07 13.02 -10.22
N PRO A 14 -19.88 13.34 -9.67
CA PRO A 14 -18.85 12.35 -9.36
C PRO A 14 -19.33 11.24 -8.43
N GLN A 15 -20.32 11.51 -7.55
CA GLN A 15 -20.98 10.52 -6.70
C GLN A 15 -21.52 9.31 -7.47
N ALA A 16 -21.95 9.49 -8.73
CA ALA A 16 -22.43 8.38 -9.55
C ALA A 16 -21.37 7.29 -9.78
N LEU A 17 -20.07 7.65 -9.77
CA LEU A 17 -18.98 6.69 -9.86
C LEU A 17 -18.82 5.87 -8.58
N ILE A 18 -19.06 6.47 -7.40
CA ILE A 18 -19.09 5.75 -6.12
C ILE A 18 -20.27 4.77 -6.09
N ASP A 19 -21.44 5.21 -6.55
CA ASP A 19 -22.63 4.37 -6.61
C ASP A 19 -22.42 3.18 -7.58
N LEU A 20 -21.76 3.41 -8.72
CA LEU A 20 -21.36 2.36 -9.67
C LEU A 20 -20.35 1.38 -9.06
N ALA A 21 -19.34 1.88 -8.35
CA ALA A 21 -18.35 1.05 -7.67
C ALA A 21 -19.03 0.10 -6.66
N GLY A 22 -19.96 0.60 -5.86
CA GLY A 22 -20.75 -0.23 -4.93
C GLY A 22 -21.60 -1.28 -5.65
N ALA A 23 -22.22 -0.92 -6.79
CA ALA A 23 -23.00 -1.87 -7.58
C ALA A 23 -22.14 -2.98 -8.21
N TRP A 24 -20.92 -2.67 -8.65
CA TRP A 24 -19.97 -3.66 -9.18
C TRP A 24 -19.45 -4.60 -8.09
N ASP A 25 -19.14 -4.07 -6.91
CA ASP A 25 -18.76 -4.86 -5.74
C ASP A 25 -19.85 -5.86 -5.34
N ASP A 26 -21.11 -5.41 -5.28
CA ASP A 26 -22.25 -6.27 -4.97
C ASP A 26 -22.50 -7.30 -6.07
N ALA A 27 -22.25 -6.94 -7.34
CA ALA A 27 -22.33 -7.88 -8.45
C ALA A 27 -21.23 -8.95 -8.38
N ALA A 28 -20.00 -8.56 -8.02
CA ALA A 28 -18.88 -9.47 -7.85
C ALA A 28 -19.17 -10.52 -6.76
N GLY A 29 -19.70 -10.09 -5.61
CA GLY A 29 -20.12 -10.98 -4.53
C GLY A 29 -21.18 -12.00 -4.98
N ARG A 30 -22.28 -11.53 -5.59
CA ARG A 30 -23.33 -12.42 -6.11
C ARG A 30 -22.82 -13.42 -7.16
N LEU A 31 -21.94 -13.00 -8.07
CA LEU A 31 -21.35 -13.88 -9.09
C LEU A 31 -20.41 -14.92 -8.45
N GLN A 32 -19.64 -14.50 -7.44
CA GLN A 32 -18.77 -15.39 -6.67
C GLN A 32 -19.58 -16.49 -5.97
N ALA A 33 -20.67 -16.14 -5.29
CA ALA A 33 -21.55 -17.11 -4.65
C ALA A 33 -22.12 -18.17 -5.63
N GLN A 34 -22.41 -17.77 -6.88
CA GLN A 34 -22.85 -18.70 -7.93
C GLN A 34 -21.71 -19.62 -8.39
N ALA A 35 -20.49 -19.07 -8.58
CA ALA A 35 -19.32 -19.87 -8.93
C ALA A 35 -18.99 -20.91 -7.84
N ASP A 36 -19.10 -20.53 -6.56
CA ASP A 36 -18.87 -21.44 -5.44
C ASP A 36 -19.92 -22.54 -5.34
N THR A 37 -21.19 -22.21 -5.66
CA THR A 37 -22.27 -23.20 -5.75
C THR A 37 -21.96 -24.25 -6.82
N VAL A 38 -21.48 -23.83 -8.00
CA VAL A 38 -21.08 -24.75 -9.07
C VAL A 38 -19.95 -25.66 -8.60
N ASP A 39 -18.92 -25.11 -7.97
CA ASP A 39 -17.78 -25.90 -7.49
C ASP A 39 -18.19 -26.90 -6.40
N HIS A 40 -19.12 -26.52 -5.51
CA HIS A 40 -19.65 -27.42 -4.48
C HIS A 40 -20.41 -28.61 -5.07
N GLU A 41 -21.30 -28.37 -6.03
CA GLU A 41 -22.05 -29.42 -6.73
C GLU A 41 -21.10 -30.35 -7.53
N VAL A 42 -20.10 -29.77 -8.19
CA VAL A 42 -19.07 -30.52 -8.92
C VAL A 42 -18.27 -31.41 -7.96
N ALA A 43 -17.83 -30.89 -6.82
CA ALA A 43 -17.12 -31.66 -5.81
C ALA A 43 -17.99 -32.78 -5.21
N GLY A 44 -19.26 -32.48 -4.90
CA GLY A 44 -20.25 -33.44 -4.39
C GLY A 44 -20.52 -34.60 -5.36
N SER A 45 -20.39 -34.36 -6.67
CA SER A 45 -20.59 -35.39 -7.71
C SER A 45 -19.50 -36.48 -7.71
N ALA A 46 -18.31 -36.24 -7.14
CA ALA A 46 -17.16 -37.13 -7.28
C ALA A 46 -17.39 -38.54 -6.71
N GLY A 47 -18.24 -38.67 -5.69
CA GLY A 47 -18.59 -39.97 -5.09
C GLY A 47 -19.76 -40.70 -5.77
N VAL A 48 -20.53 -40.00 -6.61
CA VAL A 48 -21.80 -40.51 -7.18
C VAL A 48 -21.71 -40.68 -8.70
N PHE A 49 -20.89 -39.87 -9.38
CA PHE A 49 -20.63 -39.93 -10.82
C PHE A 49 -19.14 -40.14 -11.10
N THR A 50 -18.80 -41.36 -11.52
CA THR A 50 -17.43 -41.81 -11.77
C THR A 50 -17.25 -42.32 -13.21
N GLY A 51 -15.99 -42.45 -13.66
CA GLY A 51 -15.64 -42.86 -15.02
C GLY A 51 -15.14 -41.71 -15.91
N SER A 52 -14.84 -42.01 -17.17
CA SER A 52 -14.26 -41.05 -18.12
C SER A 52 -15.20 -39.88 -18.42
N ALA A 53 -16.50 -40.14 -18.61
CA ALA A 53 -17.49 -39.08 -18.85
C ALA A 53 -17.58 -38.08 -17.67
N ALA A 54 -17.51 -38.58 -16.43
CA ALA A 54 -17.49 -37.74 -15.24
C ALA A 54 -16.22 -36.89 -15.15
N THR A 55 -15.07 -37.46 -15.53
CA THR A 55 -13.79 -36.73 -15.57
C THR A 55 -13.83 -35.64 -16.62
N SER A 56 -14.25 -35.94 -17.86
CA SER A 56 -14.38 -34.95 -18.93
C SER A 56 -15.38 -33.85 -18.61
N ALA A 57 -16.49 -34.15 -17.92
CA ALA A 57 -17.44 -33.14 -17.47
C ALA A 57 -16.83 -32.18 -16.44
N ARG A 58 -16.05 -32.70 -15.48
CA ARG A 58 -15.33 -31.90 -14.47
C ARG A 58 -14.20 -31.07 -15.09
N GLU A 59 -13.52 -31.58 -16.09
CA GLU A 59 -12.50 -30.83 -16.84
C GLU A 59 -13.13 -29.72 -17.68
N ALA A 60 -14.31 -29.96 -18.28
CA ALA A 60 -15.00 -28.99 -19.13
C ALA A 60 -15.60 -27.81 -18.36
N ILE A 61 -15.98 -27.98 -17.08
CA ILE A 61 -16.58 -26.90 -16.27
C ILE A 61 -15.55 -25.94 -15.69
N GLY A 62 -14.31 -26.39 -15.48
CA GLY A 62 -13.23 -25.59 -14.88
C GLY A 62 -12.95 -24.25 -15.59
N PRO A 63 -12.84 -24.20 -16.93
CA PRO A 63 -12.69 -22.95 -17.66
C PRO A 63 -13.83 -21.95 -17.43
N THR A 64 -15.06 -22.44 -17.30
CA THR A 64 -16.23 -21.58 -17.04
C THR A 64 -16.16 -20.94 -15.65
N THR A 65 -15.85 -21.72 -14.60
CA THR A 65 -15.73 -21.17 -13.23
C THR A 65 -14.51 -20.27 -13.09
N ALA A 66 -13.41 -20.55 -13.79
CA ALA A 66 -12.26 -19.65 -13.89
C ALA A 66 -12.61 -18.33 -14.59
N GLY A 67 -13.39 -18.37 -15.67
CA GLY A 67 -13.90 -17.19 -16.36
C GLY A 67 -14.79 -16.31 -15.46
N LEU A 68 -15.71 -16.93 -14.70
CA LEU A 68 -16.55 -16.22 -13.72
C LEU A 68 -15.71 -15.50 -12.65
N ARG A 69 -14.66 -16.15 -12.14
CA ARG A 69 -13.71 -15.53 -11.20
C ARG A 69 -12.92 -14.39 -11.83
N GLY A 70 -12.57 -14.51 -13.11
CA GLY A 70 -11.98 -13.42 -13.89
C GLY A 70 -12.88 -12.17 -13.90
N VAL A 71 -14.18 -12.35 -14.18
CA VAL A 71 -15.17 -11.26 -14.16
C VAL A 71 -15.33 -10.66 -12.75
N CYS A 72 -15.35 -11.50 -11.69
CA CYS A 72 -15.43 -11.01 -10.32
C CYS A 72 -14.23 -10.10 -9.98
N ARG A 73 -13.01 -10.51 -10.35
CA ARG A 73 -11.81 -9.69 -10.18
C ARG A 73 -11.88 -8.37 -10.95
N ALA A 74 -12.29 -8.42 -12.21
CA ALA A 74 -12.46 -7.23 -13.05
C ALA A 74 -13.44 -6.22 -12.43
N LEU A 75 -14.56 -6.68 -11.86
CA LEU A 75 -15.52 -5.84 -11.15
C LEU A 75 -14.91 -5.15 -9.92
N ILE A 76 -14.15 -5.86 -9.09
CA ILE A 76 -13.46 -5.28 -7.92
C ILE A 76 -12.41 -4.24 -8.35
N LEU A 77 -11.61 -4.55 -9.37
CA LEU A 77 -10.59 -3.63 -9.89
C LEU A 77 -11.23 -2.39 -10.52
N ALA A 78 -12.30 -2.54 -11.31
CA ALA A 78 -13.04 -1.44 -11.89
C ALA A 78 -13.70 -0.57 -10.80
N ALA A 79 -14.22 -1.18 -9.74
CA ALA A 79 -14.76 -0.46 -8.59
C ALA A 79 -13.69 0.40 -7.89
N ALA A 80 -12.47 -0.11 -7.74
CA ALA A 80 -11.35 0.70 -7.24
C ALA A 80 -11.07 1.90 -8.16
N GLN A 81 -10.97 1.68 -9.48
CA GLN A 81 -10.73 2.76 -10.45
C GLN A 81 -11.86 3.81 -10.46
N ALA A 82 -13.12 3.40 -10.34
CA ALA A 82 -14.25 4.33 -10.24
C ALA A 82 -14.22 5.18 -8.97
N ARG A 83 -13.78 4.61 -7.83
CA ARG A 83 -13.60 5.38 -6.58
C ARG A 83 -12.49 6.43 -6.73
N ASP A 84 -11.35 6.05 -7.31
CA ASP A 84 -10.25 6.98 -7.57
C ASP A 84 -10.67 8.09 -8.55
N ALA A 85 -11.35 7.72 -9.63
CA ALA A 85 -11.91 8.67 -10.59
C ALA A 85 -12.89 9.65 -9.93
N ALA A 86 -13.78 9.18 -9.04
CA ALA A 86 -14.71 10.02 -8.32
C ALA A 86 -13.98 11.10 -7.51
N GLU A 87 -12.89 10.75 -6.83
CA GLU A 87 -12.11 11.68 -6.04
C GLU A 87 -11.39 12.72 -6.92
N VAL A 88 -10.71 12.28 -7.98
CA VAL A 88 -9.96 13.15 -8.89
C VAL A 88 -10.92 14.11 -9.62
N ILE A 89 -12.03 13.60 -10.15
CA ILE A 89 -13.04 14.41 -10.84
C ILE A 89 -13.72 15.39 -9.87
N THR A 90 -13.98 14.99 -8.62
CA THR A 90 -14.51 15.92 -7.59
C THR A 90 -13.56 17.09 -7.36
N ARG A 91 -12.28 16.82 -7.12
CA ARG A 91 -11.27 17.88 -6.92
C ARG A 91 -11.12 18.77 -8.16
N GLY A 92 -11.08 18.18 -9.35
CA GLY A 92 -10.99 18.95 -10.60
C GLY A 92 -12.23 19.83 -10.83
N ARG A 93 -13.43 19.31 -10.53
CA ARG A 93 -14.68 20.06 -10.55
C ARG A 93 -14.66 21.21 -9.56
N ASP A 94 -14.24 20.99 -8.32
CA ASP A 94 -14.17 22.03 -7.29
C ASP A 94 -13.21 23.16 -7.69
N ARG A 95 -12.09 22.85 -8.34
CA ARG A 95 -11.18 23.86 -8.91
C ARG A 95 -11.85 24.72 -9.98
N VAL A 96 -12.57 24.10 -10.93
CA VAL A 96 -13.34 24.82 -11.95
C VAL A 96 -14.39 25.74 -11.29
N LEU A 97 -15.13 25.22 -10.31
CA LEU A 97 -16.17 25.97 -9.60
C LEU A 97 -15.61 27.14 -8.80
N ALA A 98 -14.44 26.97 -8.18
CA ALA A 98 -13.76 28.04 -7.45
C ALA A 98 -13.40 29.19 -8.40
N VAL A 99 -12.77 28.91 -9.54
CA VAL A 99 -12.41 29.94 -10.53
C VAL A 99 -13.66 30.63 -11.11
N VAL A 100 -14.73 29.89 -11.39
CA VAL A 100 -16.01 30.47 -11.84
C VAL A 100 -16.63 31.37 -10.77
N THR A 101 -16.54 30.97 -9.51
CA THR A 101 -17.05 31.75 -8.37
C THR A 101 -16.26 33.03 -8.20
N ASP A 102 -14.93 32.96 -8.27
CA ASP A 102 -14.04 34.11 -8.21
C ASP A 102 -14.33 35.09 -9.35
N ALA A 103 -14.42 34.59 -10.60
CA ALA A 103 -14.72 35.43 -11.76
C ALA A 103 -16.08 36.14 -11.62
N ARG A 104 -17.11 35.43 -11.17
CA ARG A 104 -18.43 36.04 -10.92
C ARG A 104 -18.42 37.02 -9.76
N GLY A 105 -17.63 36.76 -8.72
CA GLY A 105 -17.41 37.67 -7.60
C GLY A 105 -16.74 38.97 -8.02
N ASP A 106 -15.79 38.88 -8.98
CA ASP A 106 -15.13 40.02 -9.62
C ASP A 106 -16.05 40.77 -10.61
N GLY A 107 -17.29 40.30 -10.82
CA GLY A 107 -18.26 40.87 -11.74
C GLY A 107 -18.04 40.52 -13.22
N CYS A 108 -17.15 39.57 -13.49
CA CYS A 108 -16.83 39.11 -14.84
C CYS A 108 -17.94 38.19 -15.38
N ALA A 109 -18.16 38.25 -16.70
CA ALA A 109 -18.98 37.25 -17.38
C ALA A 109 -18.11 36.03 -17.73
N VAL A 110 -18.66 34.82 -17.60
CA VAL A 110 -17.95 33.57 -17.87
C VAL A 110 -18.68 32.81 -18.98
N SER A 111 -17.97 32.54 -20.07
CA SER A 111 -18.44 31.76 -21.21
C SER A 111 -18.20 30.26 -20.99
N ASP A 112 -18.92 29.43 -21.75
CA ASP A 112 -18.90 27.97 -21.59
C ASP A 112 -17.54 27.33 -21.96
N ASP A 113 -16.78 27.97 -22.84
CA ASP A 113 -15.42 27.56 -23.23
C ASP A 113 -14.34 27.96 -22.20
N GLY A 114 -14.76 28.58 -21.09
CA GLY A 114 -13.88 29.07 -20.03
C GLY A 114 -13.32 30.47 -20.29
N THR A 115 -13.75 31.17 -21.34
CA THR A 115 -13.39 32.59 -21.55
C THR A 115 -14.07 33.47 -20.50
N VAL A 116 -13.29 34.36 -19.87
CA VAL A 116 -13.76 35.31 -18.87
C VAL A 116 -13.64 36.72 -19.43
N ASP A 117 -14.77 37.44 -19.52
CA ASP A 117 -14.82 38.82 -19.99
C ASP A 117 -14.70 39.80 -18.83
N SER A 118 -13.90 40.86 -19.01
CA SER A 118 -13.76 41.94 -18.05
C SER A 118 -15.11 42.63 -17.76
N PRO A 119 -15.37 43.08 -16.53
CA PRO A 119 -16.55 43.87 -16.21
C PRO A 119 -16.63 45.16 -17.06
N ALA A 120 -17.84 45.57 -17.42
CA ALA A 120 -18.06 46.73 -18.31
C ALA A 120 -17.54 48.07 -17.75
N ALA A 121 -17.46 48.21 -16.41
CA ALA A 121 -16.93 49.40 -15.77
C ALA A 121 -16.13 49.05 -14.50
N PRO A 122 -15.00 49.72 -14.24
CA PRO A 122 -14.25 49.53 -13.01
C PRO A 122 -14.98 50.11 -11.81
N SER A 123 -14.79 49.49 -10.63
CA SER A 123 -15.34 50.02 -9.38
C SER A 123 -14.63 51.32 -8.99
N ALA A 124 -15.32 52.20 -8.27
CA ALA A 124 -14.74 53.44 -7.77
C ALA A 124 -13.48 53.20 -6.91
N LEU A 125 -13.45 52.08 -6.18
CA LEU A 125 -12.28 51.66 -5.40
C LEU A 125 -11.11 51.29 -6.29
N LEU A 126 -11.33 50.52 -7.36
CA LEU A 126 -10.26 50.15 -8.30
C LEU A 126 -9.72 51.38 -9.06
N VAL A 127 -10.59 52.33 -9.42
CA VAL A 127 -10.18 53.62 -9.99
C VAL A 127 -9.33 54.42 -8.99
N ALA A 128 -9.72 54.47 -7.71
CA ALA A 128 -8.91 55.13 -6.69
C ALA A 128 -7.52 54.45 -6.51
N CYS A 129 -7.48 53.12 -6.51
CA CYS A 129 -6.24 52.34 -6.38
C CYS A 129 -5.32 52.43 -7.62
N SER A 130 -5.86 52.80 -8.78
CA SER A 130 -5.10 53.03 -10.02
C SER A 130 -4.67 54.49 -10.21
N GLY A 131 -4.57 55.25 -9.11
CA GLY A 131 -4.17 56.66 -9.12
C GLY A 131 -5.25 57.60 -9.67
N GLY A 132 -6.52 57.17 -9.64
CA GLY A 132 -7.65 57.92 -10.19
C GLY A 132 -7.86 57.74 -11.70
N SER A 133 -7.11 56.85 -12.36
CA SER A 133 -7.19 56.65 -13.80
C SER A 133 -8.14 55.50 -14.16
N ASP A 134 -9.26 55.87 -14.78
CA ASP A 134 -10.25 54.92 -15.30
C ASP A 134 -9.69 54.03 -16.42
N GLU A 135 -8.73 54.54 -17.20
CA GLU A 135 -8.03 53.77 -18.25
C GLU A 135 -7.14 52.68 -17.64
N VAL A 136 -6.33 53.03 -16.63
CA VAL A 136 -5.48 52.07 -15.92
C VAL A 136 -6.32 51.02 -15.20
N ALA A 137 -7.44 51.43 -14.58
CA ALA A 137 -8.37 50.50 -13.94
C ALA A 137 -8.95 49.47 -14.92
N ARG A 138 -9.30 49.88 -16.16
CA ARG A 138 -9.73 48.94 -17.21
C ARG A 138 -8.62 47.98 -17.62
N THR A 139 -7.40 48.47 -17.83
CA THR A 139 -6.26 47.59 -18.13
C THR A 139 -6.04 46.54 -17.03
N MET A 140 -6.20 46.91 -15.76
CA MET A 140 -6.10 45.95 -14.65
C MET A 140 -7.20 44.88 -14.71
N LEU A 141 -8.44 45.25 -15.07
CA LEU A 141 -9.53 44.30 -15.27
C LEU A 141 -9.27 43.35 -16.45
N ASP A 142 -8.75 43.86 -17.56
CA ASP A 142 -8.40 43.04 -18.73
C ASP A 142 -7.33 42.00 -18.39
N VAL A 143 -6.29 42.41 -17.65
CA VAL A 143 -5.24 41.51 -17.17
C VAL A 143 -5.83 40.44 -16.25
N ARG A 144 -6.69 40.83 -15.29
CA ARG A 144 -7.36 39.91 -14.38
C ARG A 144 -8.27 38.92 -15.12
N ALA A 145 -9.04 39.38 -16.10
CA ALA A 145 -9.90 38.55 -16.94
C ALA A 145 -9.09 37.54 -17.77
N ALA A 146 -7.95 37.97 -18.32
CA ALA A 146 -7.03 37.08 -19.04
C ALA A 146 -6.36 36.03 -18.12
N GLU A 147 -6.04 36.39 -16.87
CA GLU A 147 -5.56 35.44 -15.85
C GLU A 147 -6.63 34.41 -15.48
N LEU A 148 -7.85 34.86 -15.19
CA LEU A 148 -8.99 34.00 -14.88
C LEU A 148 -9.32 33.07 -16.05
N THR A 149 -9.27 33.57 -17.29
CA THR A 149 -9.45 32.76 -18.51
C THR A 149 -8.41 31.63 -18.57
N ARG A 150 -7.12 31.95 -18.41
CA ARG A 150 -6.06 30.93 -18.41
C ARG A 150 -6.24 29.91 -17.29
N SER A 151 -6.60 30.37 -16.09
CA SER A 151 -6.85 29.49 -14.94
C SER A 151 -8.04 28.56 -15.19
N LEU A 152 -9.15 29.10 -15.71
CA LEU A 152 -10.37 28.33 -15.97
C LEU A 152 -10.17 27.33 -17.09
N GLN A 153 -9.58 27.73 -18.22
CA GLN A 153 -9.25 26.84 -19.33
C GLN A 153 -8.26 25.76 -18.92
N GLY A 154 -7.26 26.10 -18.09
CA GLY A 154 -6.33 25.12 -17.50
C GLY A 154 -7.04 24.10 -16.61
N ALA A 155 -7.97 24.56 -15.76
CA ALA A 155 -8.76 23.68 -14.90
C ALA A 155 -9.69 22.76 -15.70
N LEU A 156 -10.36 23.28 -16.75
CA LEU A 156 -11.20 22.48 -17.65
C LEU A 156 -10.37 21.43 -18.41
N ALA A 157 -9.17 21.80 -18.87
CA ALA A 157 -8.27 20.86 -19.55
C ALA A 157 -7.76 19.74 -18.63
N ALA A 158 -7.35 20.08 -17.40
CA ALA A 158 -6.95 19.09 -16.41
C ALA A 158 -8.09 18.14 -16.04
N LEU A 159 -9.31 18.67 -15.87
CA LEU A 159 -10.50 17.87 -15.58
C LEU A 159 -10.88 16.95 -16.75
N GLY A 160 -10.80 17.43 -18.00
CA GLY A 160 -11.03 16.61 -19.19
C GLY A 160 -9.98 15.52 -19.37
N ALA A 161 -8.73 15.77 -19.01
CA ALA A 161 -7.68 14.75 -19.02
C ALA A 161 -7.95 13.67 -17.95
N ALA A 162 -8.35 14.08 -16.74
CA ALA A 162 -8.71 13.15 -15.67
C ALA A 162 -9.91 12.26 -16.02
N ASP A 163 -10.92 12.80 -16.70
CA ASP A 163 -12.07 12.01 -17.20
C ASP A 163 -11.64 10.94 -18.22
N ALA A 164 -10.77 11.31 -19.18
CA ALA A 164 -10.25 10.37 -20.16
C ALA A 164 -9.34 9.29 -19.55
N GLU A 165 -8.51 9.65 -18.57
CA GLU A 165 -7.68 8.73 -17.81
C GLU A 165 -8.54 7.76 -16.99
N ALA A 166 -9.57 8.26 -16.32
CA ALA A 166 -10.54 7.43 -15.60
C ALA A 166 -11.25 6.42 -16.52
N ALA A 167 -11.71 6.86 -17.70
CA ALA A 167 -12.32 5.96 -18.68
C ALA A 167 -11.34 4.86 -19.12
N THR A 168 -10.10 5.24 -19.46
CA THR A 168 -9.05 4.29 -19.87
C THR A 168 -8.74 3.27 -18.77
N ALA A 169 -8.66 3.72 -17.52
CA ALA A 169 -8.35 2.86 -16.39
C ALA A 169 -9.50 1.87 -16.07
N ILE A 170 -10.75 2.31 -16.18
CA ILE A 170 -11.93 1.44 -16.02
C ILE A 170 -11.99 0.41 -17.16
N ASP A 171 -11.79 0.84 -18.42
CA ASP A 171 -11.78 -0.07 -19.57
C ASP A 171 -10.67 -1.13 -19.41
N ALA A 172 -9.47 -0.72 -19.00
CA ALA A 172 -8.35 -1.63 -18.75
C ALA A 172 -8.65 -2.67 -17.66
N ALA A 173 -9.43 -2.30 -16.63
CA ALA A 173 -9.83 -3.25 -15.58
C ALA A 173 -10.78 -4.34 -16.12
N PHE A 174 -11.62 -4.03 -17.10
CA PHE A 174 -12.51 -5.01 -17.75
C PHE A 174 -11.81 -5.81 -18.85
N ASP A 175 -10.89 -5.20 -19.60
CA ASP A 175 -10.11 -5.87 -20.65
C ASP A 175 -9.12 -6.92 -20.11
N ALA A 176 -8.73 -6.81 -18.83
CA ALA A 176 -7.93 -7.82 -18.13
C ALA A 176 -8.70 -9.13 -17.85
N THR A 177 -9.94 -9.26 -18.32
CA THR A 177 -10.70 -10.52 -18.28
C THR A 177 -10.21 -11.45 -19.40
N PRO A 178 -9.89 -12.73 -19.13
CA PRO A 178 -9.38 -13.62 -20.18
C PRO A 178 -10.34 -13.72 -21.37
N ALA A 179 -9.90 -13.27 -22.53
CA ALA A 179 -10.56 -13.53 -23.81
C ALA A 179 -10.20 -14.94 -24.29
N ASP A 180 -11.24 -15.77 -24.44
CA ASP A 180 -11.27 -17.12 -24.99
C ASP A 180 -10.44 -18.24 -24.30
N PRO A 181 -11.00 -19.46 -24.19
CA PRO A 181 -10.20 -20.64 -23.85
C PRO A 181 -9.14 -20.87 -24.94
N ALA A 182 -7.89 -21.06 -24.51
CA ALA A 182 -6.76 -21.22 -25.40
C ALA A 182 -6.98 -22.33 -26.46
N PRO A 183 -6.43 -22.19 -27.68
CA PRO A 183 -6.30 -23.33 -28.58
C PRO A 183 -5.51 -24.44 -27.88
N VAL A 184 -6.03 -25.66 -27.94
CA VAL A 184 -5.45 -26.85 -27.33
C VAL A 184 -4.01 -27.02 -27.84
N ARG A 185 -3.02 -26.68 -27.01
CA ARG A 185 -1.62 -27.04 -27.24
C ARG A 185 -1.42 -28.50 -26.80
N PRO A 186 -0.62 -29.30 -27.53
CA PRO A 186 -0.41 -30.70 -27.20
C PRO A 186 0.13 -30.88 -25.77
N ALA A 187 -0.34 -31.93 -25.10
CA ALA A 187 -0.17 -32.25 -23.67
C ALA A 187 1.26 -32.59 -23.22
N GLY A 188 2.30 -32.00 -23.83
CA GLY A 188 3.71 -32.28 -23.53
C GLY A 188 4.62 -31.05 -23.51
N ALA A 189 4.08 -29.83 -23.60
CA ALA A 189 4.88 -28.60 -23.66
C ALA A 189 4.28 -27.47 -22.81
N ALA A 190 4.29 -27.65 -21.49
CA ALA A 190 4.39 -26.58 -20.49
C ALA A 190 4.47 -27.25 -19.11
N GLY A 191 5.67 -27.34 -18.53
CA GLY A 191 5.77 -27.49 -17.08
C GLY A 191 5.11 -26.27 -16.42
N ASN A 192 4.64 -26.41 -15.18
CA ASN A 192 4.21 -25.26 -14.39
C ASN A 192 5.44 -24.36 -14.16
N PRO A 193 5.60 -23.21 -14.85
CA PRO A 193 6.87 -22.47 -14.82
C PRO A 193 7.23 -21.98 -13.41
N VAL A 194 6.22 -21.78 -12.55
CA VAL A 194 6.41 -21.36 -11.16
C VAL A 194 6.76 -22.52 -10.21
N ALA A 195 6.52 -23.77 -10.60
CA ALA A 195 6.79 -24.92 -9.73
C ALA A 195 8.29 -25.11 -9.46
N ASP A 196 9.13 -24.73 -10.41
CA ASP A 196 10.59 -24.85 -10.29
C ASP A 196 11.22 -23.62 -9.61
N TRP A 197 10.50 -22.50 -9.47
CA TRP A 197 11.02 -21.26 -8.89
C TRP A 197 11.66 -21.43 -7.51
N PRO A 198 11.11 -22.23 -6.56
CA PRO A 198 11.75 -22.47 -5.27
C PRO A 198 13.15 -23.10 -5.35
N HIS A 199 13.55 -23.62 -6.51
CA HIS A 199 14.84 -24.26 -6.76
C HIS A 199 15.75 -23.46 -7.70
N LEU A 200 15.29 -22.31 -8.19
CA LEU A 200 16.04 -21.43 -9.09
C LEU A 200 16.66 -20.25 -8.32
N SER A 201 17.76 -19.71 -8.87
CA SER A 201 18.27 -18.43 -8.38
C SER A 201 17.34 -17.30 -8.78
N GLN A 202 17.33 -16.22 -8.00
CA GLN A 202 16.53 -15.04 -8.32
C GLN A 202 16.90 -14.44 -9.69
N ASP A 203 18.17 -14.49 -10.11
CA ASP A 203 18.62 -14.10 -11.46
C ASP A 203 18.01 -14.96 -12.57
N SER A 204 17.88 -16.27 -12.33
CA SER A 204 17.29 -17.19 -13.29
C SER A 204 15.79 -16.95 -13.43
N ILE A 205 15.09 -16.66 -12.33
CA ILE A 205 13.68 -16.27 -12.34
C ILE A 205 13.52 -14.94 -13.09
N ALA A 206 14.33 -13.94 -12.78
CA ALA A 206 14.31 -12.63 -13.44
C ALA A 206 14.50 -12.76 -14.94
N ALA A 207 15.53 -13.49 -15.38
CA ALA A 207 15.81 -13.72 -16.80
C ALA A 207 14.68 -14.50 -17.50
N ALA A 208 14.11 -15.49 -16.83
CA ALA A 208 12.99 -16.27 -17.38
C ALA A 208 11.75 -15.41 -17.59
N VAL A 209 11.37 -14.58 -16.61
CA VAL A 209 10.20 -13.69 -16.71
C VAL A 209 10.44 -12.55 -17.69
N ALA A 210 11.64 -11.94 -17.70
CA ALA A 210 11.99 -10.88 -18.63
C ALA A 210 12.05 -11.36 -20.09
N GLY A 211 12.36 -12.63 -20.33
CA GLY A 211 12.35 -13.25 -21.65
C GLY A 211 10.95 -13.59 -22.20
N MET A 212 9.89 -13.44 -21.40
CA MET A 212 8.52 -13.72 -21.82
C MET A 212 7.97 -12.62 -22.74
N SER A 213 7.11 -13.01 -23.68
CA SER A 213 6.26 -12.04 -24.39
C SER A 213 5.32 -11.33 -23.42
N ASP A 214 4.87 -10.13 -23.73
CA ASP A 214 3.92 -9.39 -22.88
C ASP A 214 2.63 -10.20 -22.64
N ALA A 215 2.16 -10.92 -23.66
CA ALA A 215 0.99 -11.80 -23.56
C ALA A 215 1.24 -13.02 -22.65
N ASP A 216 2.42 -13.63 -22.69
CA ASP A 216 2.78 -14.73 -21.78
C ASP A 216 2.92 -14.25 -20.34
N ARG A 217 3.54 -13.08 -20.13
CA ARG A 217 3.71 -12.47 -18.82
C ARG A 217 2.36 -12.08 -18.21
N GLN A 218 1.47 -11.51 -19.00
CA GLN A 218 0.11 -11.19 -18.56
C GLN A 218 -0.68 -12.46 -18.18
N ARG A 219 -0.60 -13.52 -18.99
CA ARG A 219 -1.19 -14.82 -18.63
C ARG A 219 -0.62 -15.39 -17.34
N LEU A 220 0.68 -15.25 -17.10
CA LEU A 220 1.33 -15.72 -15.89
C LEU A 220 0.80 -14.95 -14.67
N ILE A 221 0.70 -13.62 -14.75
CA ILE A 221 0.12 -12.75 -13.72
C ILE A 221 -1.31 -13.19 -13.38
N GLU A 222 -2.17 -13.41 -14.38
CA GLU A 222 -3.59 -13.73 -14.18
C GLU A 222 -3.83 -15.14 -13.62
N SER A 223 -2.98 -16.10 -13.99
CA SER A 223 -3.14 -17.51 -13.62
C SER A 223 -2.41 -17.92 -12.35
N ARG A 224 -1.34 -17.20 -11.98
CA ARG A 224 -0.47 -17.46 -10.82
C ARG A 224 -0.14 -16.19 -10.03
N PRO A 225 -1.13 -15.35 -9.69
CA PRO A 225 -0.85 -14.06 -9.07
C PRO A 225 -0.17 -14.20 -7.71
N HIS A 226 -0.47 -15.25 -6.94
CA HIS A 226 0.12 -15.46 -5.62
C HIS A 226 1.63 -15.75 -5.72
N GLU A 227 2.03 -16.68 -6.59
CA GLU A 227 3.44 -17.01 -6.80
C GLU A 227 4.20 -15.83 -7.44
N VAL A 228 3.62 -15.18 -8.46
CA VAL A 228 4.23 -14.04 -9.16
C VAL A 228 4.42 -12.85 -8.22
N GLY A 229 3.42 -12.53 -7.39
CA GLY A 229 3.44 -11.39 -6.50
C GLY A 229 4.39 -11.53 -5.30
N ASN A 230 4.73 -12.76 -4.91
CA ASN A 230 5.43 -13.05 -3.65
C ASN A 230 6.78 -13.79 -3.83
N THR A 231 7.30 -13.89 -5.04
CA THR A 231 8.60 -14.53 -5.33
C THR A 231 9.67 -13.49 -5.63
N ASP A 232 10.74 -13.47 -4.82
CA ASP A 232 11.92 -12.64 -5.07
C ASP A 232 12.62 -13.08 -6.37
N GLY A 233 13.05 -12.13 -7.20
CA GLY A 233 13.55 -12.38 -8.55
C GLY A 233 12.52 -12.13 -9.65
N VAL A 234 11.23 -12.12 -9.35
CA VAL A 234 10.22 -11.63 -10.31
C VAL A 234 10.37 -10.10 -10.44
N PRO A 235 10.40 -9.53 -11.67
CA PRO A 235 10.47 -8.08 -11.86
C PRO A 235 9.38 -7.34 -11.06
N TRP A 236 9.74 -6.24 -10.39
CA TRP A 236 8.85 -5.56 -9.44
C TRP A 236 7.55 -5.08 -10.08
N GLU A 237 7.60 -4.61 -11.31
CA GLU A 237 6.42 -4.17 -12.06
C GLU A 237 5.44 -5.34 -12.30
N THR A 238 5.97 -6.56 -12.47
CA THR A 238 5.19 -7.80 -12.59
C THR A 238 4.62 -8.22 -11.23
N ARG A 239 5.41 -8.09 -10.14
CA ARG A 239 4.94 -8.34 -8.76
C ARG A 239 3.78 -7.41 -8.38
N ILE A 240 3.90 -6.11 -8.69
CA ILE A 240 2.88 -5.09 -8.42
C ILE A 240 1.58 -5.43 -9.15
N ALA A 241 1.64 -5.78 -10.44
CA ALA A 241 0.46 -6.19 -11.21
C ALA A 241 -0.20 -7.44 -10.62
N ALA A 242 0.58 -8.45 -10.24
CA ALA A 242 0.07 -9.66 -9.60
C ALA A 242 -0.52 -9.41 -8.21
N ASN A 243 0.09 -8.53 -7.40
CA ASN A 243 -0.43 -8.20 -6.09
C ASN A 243 -1.73 -7.41 -6.14
N ARG A 244 -1.99 -6.61 -7.19
CA ARG A 244 -3.33 -6.03 -7.42
C ARG A 244 -4.39 -7.11 -7.60
N ILE A 245 -4.07 -8.21 -8.28
CA ILE A 245 -4.97 -9.38 -8.39
C ILE A 245 -5.11 -10.08 -7.03
N ASN A 246 -4.01 -10.34 -6.31
CA ASN A 246 -4.06 -10.97 -4.99
C ASN A 246 -4.93 -10.18 -3.99
N ILE A 247 -4.89 -8.85 -4.04
CA ILE A 247 -5.73 -7.98 -3.19
C ILE A 247 -7.21 -8.08 -3.60
N ALA A 248 -7.50 -8.07 -4.91
CA ALA A 248 -8.88 -8.27 -5.39
C ALA A 248 -9.43 -9.65 -4.99
N ASP A 249 -8.62 -10.70 -5.10
CA ASP A 249 -8.96 -12.04 -4.64
C ASP A 249 -9.19 -12.07 -3.11
N ALA A 250 -8.36 -11.37 -2.33
CA ALA A 250 -8.57 -11.27 -0.88
C ALA A 250 -9.86 -10.52 -0.52
N ILE A 251 -10.26 -9.49 -1.28
CA ILE A 251 -11.58 -8.83 -1.12
C ILE A 251 -12.71 -9.84 -1.39
N LEU A 252 -12.62 -10.61 -2.47
CA LEU A 252 -13.62 -11.65 -2.79
C LEU A 252 -13.67 -12.71 -1.68
N ASP A 253 -12.53 -13.13 -1.14
CA ASP A 253 -12.43 -14.10 -0.06
C ASP A 253 -13.12 -13.62 1.23
N GLU A 254 -12.93 -12.35 1.61
CA GLU A 254 -13.62 -11.76 2.77
C GLU A 254 -15.12 -11.57 2.51
N ARG A 255 -15.51 -11.20 1.28
CA ARG A 255 -16.93 -11.12 0.89
C ARG A 255 -17.62 -12.49 1.01
N ARG A 256 -16.95 -13.58 0.63
CA ARG A 256 -17.48 -14.94 0.84
C ARG A 256 -17.76 -15.25 2.31
N ARG A 257 -16.99 -14.69 3.25
CA ARG A 257 -17.24 -14.85 4.70
C ARG A 257 -18.50 -14.11 5.15
N ILE A 258 -18.81 -12.98 4.51
CA ILE A 258 -20.01 -12.18 4.80
C ILE A 258 -21.25 -12.78 4.13
N GLU A 259 -21.13 -13.42 2.98
CA GLU A 259 -22.29 -13.93 2.22
C GLU A 259 -22.83 -15.28 2.70
N VAL A 260 -22.26 -15.84 3.78
CA VAL A 260 -22.79 -17.06 4.39
C VAL A 260 -24.20 -16.83 4.96
N PRO A 261 -25.08 -17.86 5.00
CA PRO A 261 -26.43 -17.72 5.54
C PRO A 261 -26.44 -17.17 6.97
N ASP A 262 -27.40 -16.27 7.27
CA ASP A 262 -27.57 -15.66 8.61
C ASP A 262 -27.54 -16.69 9.74
N GLU A 263 -28.16 -17.85 9.52
CA GLU A 263 -28.19 -18.98 10.46
C GLU A 263 -26.78 -19.44 10.90
N VAL A 264 -25.81 -19.44 9.98
CA VAL A 264 -24.41 -19.77 10.28
C VAL A 264 -23.80 -18.69 11.17
N LYS A 265 -24.06 -17.42 10.87
CA LYS A 265 -23.55 -16.27 11.65
C LYS A 265 -24.12 -16.25 13.06
N LEU A 266 -25.43 -16.46 13.19
CA LEU A 266 -26.11 -16.54 14.49
C LEU A 266 -25.58 -17.72 15.31
N ARG A 267 -25.26 -18.85 14.67
CA ARG A 267 -24.67 -20.00 15.37
C ARG A 267 -23.27 -19.70 15.86
N ALA A 268 -22.46 -18.98 15.11
CA ALA A 268 -21.15 -18.53 15.55
C ALA A 268 -21.23 -17.54 16.72
N ALA A 269 -22.27 -16.69 16.76
CA ALA A 269 -22.51 -15.77 17.88
C ALA A 269 -22.86 -16.49 19.19
N VAL A 270 -23.47 -17.67 19.12
CA VAL A 270 -23.69 -18.54 20.28
C VAL A 270 -22.40 -19.33 20.54
N ALA A 271 -21.47 -18.69 21.26
CA ALA A 271 -20.16 -19.27 21.54
C ALA A 271 -20.25 -20.65 22.22
N PRO A 272 -19.39 -21.62 21.88
CA PRO A 272 -19.37 -22.94 22.52
C PRO A 272 -18.92 -22.88 24.00
N THR A 273 -18.44 -21.72 24.47
CA THR A 273 -18.05 -21.48 25.86
C THR A 273 -19.21 -21.14 26.79
N LEU A 274 -20.42 -20.97 26.25
CA LEU A 274 -21.63 -20.78 27.06
C LEU A 274 -22.13 -22.12 27.61
N GLU A 275 -22.65 -22.11 28.83
CA GLU A 275 -23.42 -23.24 29.37
C GLU A 275 -24.65 -23.50 28.48
N ALA A 276 -25.02 -24.77 28.32
CA ALA A 276 -26.05 -25.18 27.35
C ALA A 276 -27.38 -24.41 27.50
N ALA A 277 -27.82 -24.17 28.74
CA ALA A 277 -29.05 -23.42 29.01
C ALA A 277 -28.96 -21.93 28.63
N ASP A 278 -27.78 -21.33 28.74
CA ASP A 278 -27.56 -19.92 28.37
C ASP A 278 -27.42 -19.79 26.84
N ALA A 279 -26.77 -20.77 26.20
CA ALA A 279 -26.70 -20.89 24.75
C ALA A 279 -28.10 -21.01 24.13
N GLU A 280 -28.97 -21.86 24.68
CA GLU A 280 -30.37 -22.00 24.23
C GLU A 280 -31.18 -20.71 24.41
N ARG A 281 -31.03 -20.01 25.54
CA ARG A 281 -31.72 -18.73 25.77
C ARG A 281 -31.25 -17.65 24.80
N LEU A 282 -29.94 -17.55 24.57
CA LEU A 282 -29.38 -16.60 23.61
C LEU A 282 -29.85 -16.94 22.18
N TRP A 283 -29.82 -18.22 21.81
CA TRP A 283 -30.33 -18.69 20.52
C TRP A 283 -31.79 -18.30 20.30
N ALA A 284 -32.66 -18.54 21.28
CA ALA A 284 -34.06 -18.14 21.23
C ALA A 284 -34.23 -16.62 21.15
N ALA A 285 -33.43 -15.85 21.89
CA ALA A 285 -33.46 -14.39 21.85
C ALA A 285 -33.04 -13.83 20.47
N LEU A 286 -31.99 -14.39 19.85
CA LEU A 286 -31.55 -14.01 18.50
C LEU A 286 -32.63 -14.27 17.44
N HIS A 287 -33.46 -15.29 17.63
CA HIS A 287 -34.57 -15.58 16.72
C HIS A 287 -35.81 -14.71 16.99
N ALA A 288 -36.05 -14.35 18.24
CA ALA A 288 -37.22 -13.59 18.66
C ALA A 288 -37.08 -12.07 18.49
N ASP A 289 -35.86 -11.52 18.65
CA ASP A 289 -35.59 -10.08 18.60
C ASP A 289 -34.81 -9.71 17.32
N PRO A 290 -35.44 -9.02 16.34
CA PRO A 290 -34.77 -8.57 15.12
C PRO A 290 -33.56 -7.66 15.35
N THR A 291 -33.57 -6.86 16.42
CA THR A 291 -32.48 -5.92 16.74
C THR A 291 -31.27 -6.69 17.22
N LEU A 292 -31.46 -7.65 18.12
CA LEU A 292 -30.39 -8.52 18.61
C LEU A 292 -29.83 -9.39 17.48
N ARG A 293 -30.70 -9.90 16.60
CA ARG A 293 -30.29 -10.63 15.39
C ARG A 293 -29.38 -9.79 14.49
N ALA A 294 -29.79 -8.57 14.17
CA ALA A 294 -29.03 -7.66 13.32
C ALA A 294 -27.68 -7.30 13.96
N ALA A 295 -27.65 -7.06 15.27
CA ALA A 295 -26.41 -6.77 16.01
C ALA A 295 -25.43 -7.96 15.99
N ALA A 296 -25.92 -9.20 16.14
CA ALA A 296 -25.09 -10.39 16.08
C ALA A 296 -24.52 -10.64 14.68
N ILE A 297 -25.33 -10.45 13.64
CA ILE A 297 -24.86 -10.53 12.25
C ILE A 297 -23.81 -9.45 11.96
N ALA A 298 -24.06 -8.22 12.40
CA ALA A 298 -23.11 -7.11 12.24
C ALA A 298 -21.78 -7.40 12.95
N ALA A 299 -21.82 -7.93 14.18
CA ALA A 299 -20.63 -8.30 14.93
C ALA A 299 -19.84 -9.45 14.27
N TYR A 300 -20.53 -10.42 13.67
CA TYR A 300 -19.88 -11.49 12.88
C TYR A 300 -19.19 -10.93 11.63
N ASP A 301 -19.83 -9.98 10.94
CA ASP A 301 -19.31 -9.41 9.70
C ASP A 301 -18.21 -8.35 9.90
N ASP A 302 -18.10 -7.76 11.11
CA ASP A 302 -17.29 -6.56 11.38
C ASP A 302 -15.81 -6.70 10.99
N ASP A 303 -15.21 -7.82 11.38
CA ASP A 303 -13.81 -8.15 11.09
C ASP A 303 -13.55 -8.33 9.58
N ALA A 304 -14.46 -9.01 8.87
CA ALA A 304 -14.38 -9.15 7.42
C ALA A 304 -14.57 -7.80 6.70
N ARG A 305 -15.50 -6.95 7.18
CA ARG A 305 -15.72 -5.60 6.62
C ARG A 305 -14.50 -4.70 6.84
N THR A 306 -13.87 -4.79 8.01
CA THR A 306 -12.65 -4.05 8.32
C THR A 306 -11.51 -4.46 7.38
N ARG A 307 -11.32 -5.76 7.13
CA ARG A 307 -10.34 -6.25 6.15
C ARG A 307 -10.66 -5.85 4.72
N ILE A 308 -11.93 -5.89 4.30
CA ILE A 308 -12.34 -5.40 2.97
C ILE A 308 -11.95 -3.92 2.81
N ALA A 309 -12.31 -3.07 3.78
CA ALA A 309 -11.97 -1.65 3.73
C ALA A 309 -10.44 -1.42 3.68
N TYR A 310 -9.68 -2.21 4.44
CA TYR A 310 -8.22 -2.19 4.38
C TYR A 310 -7.71 -2.57 2.98
N TYR A 311 -8.17 -3.69 2.41
CA TYR A 311 -7.76 -4.14 1.07
C TYR A 311 -8.17 -3.18 -0.05
N GLU A 312 -9.35 -2.59 0.04
CA GLU A 312 -9.79 -1.53 -0.88
C GLU A 312 -8.83 -0.33 -0.83
N SER A 313 -8.34 0.04 0.36
CA SER A 313 -7.31 1.09 0.50
C SER A 313 -5.94 0.71 -0.08
N LEU A 314 -5.68 -0.58 -0.30
CA LEU A 314 -4.46 -1.04 -0.99
C LEU A 314 -4.58 -0.95 -2.51
N LEU A 315 -5.80 -1.04 -3.06
CA LEU A 315 -6.07 -0.87 -4.50
C LEU A 315 -6.18 0.59 -4.92
N ALA A 316 -6.62 1.44 -4.00
CA ALA A 316 -6.80 2.87 -4.22
C ALA A 316 -5.47 3.57 -4.50
N ASP A 317 -5.51 4.56 -5.39
CA ASP A 317 -4.43 5.51 -5.55
C ASP A 317 -4.24 6.32 -4.26
N VAL A 318 -3.04 6.84 -4.09
CA VAL A 318 -2.69 7.67 -2.93
C VAL A 318 -2.08 8.99 -3.38
N PRO A 319 -2.12 10.04 -2.55
CA PRO A 319 -1.40 11.28 -2.86
C PRO A 319 0.09 11.01 -3.08
N ASP A 320 0.66 11.58 -4.15
CA ASP A 320 2.10 11.54 -4.38
C ASP A 320 2.81 12.27 -3.23
N PRO A 321 3.79 11.65 -2.55
CA PRO A 321 4.53 12.29 -1.46
C PRO A 321 5.19 13.62 -1.85
N VAL A 322 5.54 13.80 -3.13
CA VAL A 322 6.23 15.00 -3.66
C VAL A 322 5.24 16.02 -4.21
N ASP A 323 4.06 15.58 -4.68
CA ASP A 323 3.00 16.44 -5.21
C ASP A 323 1.64 15.98 -4.69
N ARG A 324 1.15 16.61 -3.61
CA ARG A 324 -0.12 16.22 -2.97
C ARG A 324 -1.35 16.41 -3.86
N ASP A 325 -1.25 17.19 -4.93
CA ASP A 325 -2.35 17.36 -5.88
C ASP A 325 -2.42 16.20 -6.88
N ARG A 326 -1.30 15.49 -7.08
CA ARG A 326 -1.20 14.29 -7.91
C ARG A 326 -1.52 13.04 -7.11
N ARG A 327 -2.22 12.11 -7.75
CA ARG A 327 -2.47 10.76 -7.24
C ARG A 327 -1.61 9.77 -8.00
N VAL A 328 -1.12 8.76 -7.30
CA VAL A 328 -0.29 7.69 -7.85
C VAL A 328 -0.75 6.34 -7.34
N PRO A 329 -0.65 5.28 -8.16
CA PRO A 329 -0.98 3.94 -7.72
C PRO A 329 0.01 3.45 -6.66
N ARG A 330 -0.49 2.65 -5.72
CA ARG A 330 0.37 1.98 -4.73
C ARG A 330 1.22 0.89 -5.39
N GLN A 331 2.46 0.79 -4.95
CA GLN A 331 3.44 -0.16 -5.48
C GLN A 331 3.67 -1.28 -4.46
N ILE A 332 2.75 -2.26 -4.43
CA ILE A 332 2.79 -3.39 -3.50
C ILE A 332 3.68 -4.50 -4.06
N LEU A 333 4.87 -4.67 -3.47
CA LEU A 333 5.86 -5.67 -3.87
C LEU A 333 5.57 -7.06 -3.32
N ALA A 334 4.88 -7.17 -2.18
CA ALA A 334 4.41 -8.45 -1.64
C ALA A 334 3.09 -8.26 -0.89
N PHE A 335 2.17 -9.19 -1.06
CA PHE A 335 0.90 -9.24 -0.37
C PHE A 335 0.51 -10.71 -0.16
N ASP A 336 0.56 -11.15 1.10
CA ASP A 336 0.17 -12.50 1.51
C ASP A 336 -0.47 -12.45 2.90
N PRO A 337 -1.82 -12.41 2.97
CA PRO A 337 -2.54 -12.44 4.24
C PRO A 337 -2.26 -13.69 5.09
N GLN A 338 -1.96 -14.84 4.48
CA GLN A 338 -1.71 -16.09 5.22
C GLN A 338 -0.36 -16.08 5.93
N ARG A 339 0.62 -15.39 5.34
CA ARG A 339 1.94 -15.20 5.92
C ARG A 339 2.06 -13.90 6.70
N GLU A 340 0.99 -13.11 6.78
CA GLU A 340 0.99 -11.74 7.31
C GLU A 340 2.13 -10.90 6.69
N SER A 341 2.31 -11.03 5.37
CA SER A 341 3.40 -10.38 4.64
C SER A 341 2.87 -9.22 3.81
N PHE A 342 3.47 -8.04 3.99
CA PHE A 342 3.15 -6.84 3.24
C PHE A 342 4.43 -6.05 2.95
N ILE A 343 4.72 -5.77 1.69
CA ILE A 343 5.88 -4.95 1.31
C ILE A 343 5.43 -3.91 0.29
N GLU A 344 5.69 -2.64 0.57
CA GLU A 344 5.31 -1.53 -0.32
C GLU A 344 6.49 -0.61 -0.60
N LEU A 345 6.63 -0.24 -1.87
CA LEU A 345 7.51 0.83 -2.33
C LEU A 345 6.77 2.17 -2.36
N SER A 346 7.38 3.18 -1.76
CA SER A 346 6.96 4.59 -1.81
C SER A 346 8.03 5.41 -2.53
N GLY A 347 7.62 6.21 -3.52
CA GLY A 347 8.51 7.02 -4.35
C GLY A 347 8.74 6.45 -5.75
N ASP A 348 9.59 7.13 -6.52
CA ASP A 348 9.86 6.83 -7.92
C ASP A 348 11.34 6.48 -8.09
N LEU A 349 11.62 5.21 -8.41
CA LEU A 349 12.98 4.71 -8.59
C LEU A 349 13.71 5.31 -9.81
N THR A 350 12.99 5.96 -10.73
CA THR A 350 13.62 6.66 -11.86
C THR A 350 14.17 8.04 -11.48
N ARG A 351 13.70 8.58 -10.35
CA ARG A 351 14.10 9.88 -9.80
C ARG A 351 14.98 9.79 -8.56
N ALA A 352 14.81 8.73 -7.78
CA ALA A 352 15.55 8.53 -6.55
C ALA A 352 17.05 8.28 -6.84
N HIS A 353 17.91 8.83 -5.99
CA HIS A 353 19.35 8.57 -5.98
C HIS A 353 19.75 7.61 -4.85
N ALA A 354 18.86 7.35 -3.89
CA ALA A 354 19.05 6.38 -2.82
C ALA A 354 17.77 5.60 -2.54
N LEU A 355 17.93 4.35 -2.10
CA LEU A 355 16.84 3.46 -1.69
C LEU A 355 17.00 3.11 -0.23
N ALA A 356 15.91 3.13 0.53
CA ALA A 356 15.92 2.70 1.92
C ALA A 356 14.79 1.71 2.23
N VAL A 357 15.06 0.81 3.18
CA VAL A 357 14.11 -0.22 3.63
C VAL A 357 13.87 -0.05 5.12
N LEU A 358 12.63 0.26 5.50
CA LEU A 358 12.19 0.35 6.89
C LEU A 358 11.63 -1.00 7.35
N VAL A 359 12.27 -1.59 8.36
CA VAL A 359 11.77 -2.74 9.11
C VAL A 359 11.19 -2.21 10.42
N PRO A 360 9.85 -2.24 10.59
CA PRO A 360 9.18 -1.58 11.71
C PRO A 360 9.26 -2.39 13.02
N GLY A 361 8.61 -1.89 14.06
CA GLY A 361 8.73 -2.36 15.43
C GLY A 361 7.61 -3.27 15.94
N LEU A 362 7.50 -3.33 17.27
CA LEU A 362 6.42 -4.02 18.00
C LEU A 362 5.06 -3.39 17.65
N ASN A 363 4.00 -4.20 17.63
CA ASN A 363 2.61 -3.81 17.31
C ASN A 363 2.31 -3.48 15.85
N THR A 364 3.28 -3.61 14.95
CA THR A 364 2.97 -3.62 13.52
C THR A 364 2.13 -4.85 13.18
N THR A 365 0.97 -4.66 12.56
CA THR A 365 0.11 -5.76 12.08
C THR A 365 -0.09 -5.66 10.58
N PHE A 366 -0.41 -6.78 9.95
CA PHE A 366 -0.66 -6.85 8.51
C PHE A 366 -1.78 -5.91 8.05
N ASP A 367 -2.81 -5.74 8.87
CA ASP A 367 -3.97 -4.88 8.67
C ASP A 367 -3.81 -3.46 9.28
N GLY A 368 -2.63 -3.15 9.84
CA GLY A 368 -2.33 -1.89 10.53
C GLY A 368 -1.08 -1.16 10.00
N ALA A 369 -0.51 -1.60 8.87
CA ALA A 369 0.76 -1.08 8.34
C ALA A 369 0.71 0.37 7.79
N ALA A 370 -0.46 1.03 7.83
CA ALA A 370 -0.66 2.35 7.24
C ALA A 370 0.26 3.43 7.86
N ASP A 371 0.49 3.38 9.17
CA ASP A 371 1.37 4.33 9.86
C ASP A 371 2.84 4.13 9.50
N ASP A 372 3.28 2.89 9.31
CA ASP A 372 4.62 2.54 8.85
C ASP A 372 4.86 3.02 7.40
N VAL A 373 3.86 2.85 6.53
CA VAL A 373 3.88 3.40 5.16
C VAL A 373 3.90 4.93 5.17
N ALA A 374 3.11 5.58 6.05
CA ALA A 374 3.15 7.02 6.20
C ALA A 374 4.53 7.51 6.65
N THR A 375 5.20 6.76 7.53
CA THR A 375 6.58 7.02 7.96
C THR A 375 7.55 6.97 6.79
N ALA A 376 7.50 5.91 5.98
CA ALA A 376 8.30 5.80 4.76
C ALA A 376 8.04 6.97 3.79
N ARG A 377 6.77 7.33 3.55
CA ARG A 377 6.42 8.44 2.65
C ARG A 377 6.90 9.81 3.14
N ARG A 378 7.05 10.03 4.45
CA ARG A 378 7.64 11.27 5.00
C ARG A 378 9.08 11.46 4.52
N PHE A 379 9.89 10.40 4.45
CA PHE A 379 11.26 10.47 3.90
C PHE A 379 11.28 10.77 2.40
N VAL A 380 10.37 10.17 1.63
CA VAL A 380 10.22 10.51 0.20
C VAL A 380 9.85 11.99 0.02
N ALA A 381 8.85 12.47 0.77
CA ALA A 381 8.39 13.85 0.70
C ALA A 381 9.48 14.85 1.14
N GLY A 382 10.11 14.61 2.29
CA GLY A 382 11.10 15.52 2.85
C GLY A 382 12.45 15.52 2.13
N SER A 383 12.72 14.51 1.30
CA SER A 383 13.82 14.50 0.33
C SER A 383 13.41 15.01 -1.06
N THR A 384 12.17 15.47 -1.24
CA THR A 384 11.61 15.91 -2.53
C THR A 384 11.69 14.85 -3.64
N GLY A 385 11.61 13.58 -3.27
CA GLY A 385 11.68 12.43 -4.17
C GLY A 385 13.11 11.96 -4.49
N ASP A 386 14.13 12.51 -3.82
CA ASP A 386 15.52 12.06 -3.96
C ASP A 386 15.75 10.66 -3.34
N VAL A 387 14.86 10.25 -2.42
CA VAL A 387 14.84 8.92 -1.81
C VAL A 387 13.56 8.18 -2.18
N ALA A 388 13.68 6.89 -2.49
CA ALA A 388 12.58 5.94 -2.46
C ALA A 388 12.68 5.07 -1.20
N MET A 389 11.53 4.72 -0.62
CA MET A 389 11.44 3.99 0.65
C MET A 389 10.60 2.73 0.49
N ILE A 390 11.02 1.64 1.12
CA ILE A 390 10.29 0.38 1.18
C ILE A 390 9.87 0.14 2.62
N THR A 391 8.58 -0.05 2.86
CA THR A 391 8.08 -0.56 4.14
C THR A 391 8.08 -2.09 4.07
N TYR A 392 8.85 -2.75 4.93
CA TYR A 392 9.05 -4.20 4.90
C TYR A 392 8.35 -4.90 6.08
N LEU A 393 7.25 -5.59 5.80
CA LEU A 393 6.64 -6.56 6.71
C LEU A 393 6.78 -7.95 6.08
N GLY A 394 7.87 -8.63 6.42
CA GLY A 394 8.16 -9.99 5.94
C GLY A 394 7.39 -11.11 6.67
N GLY A 395 6.46 -10.78 7.56
CA GLY A 395 5.70 -11.73 8.37
C GLY A 395 5.12 -11.09 9.63
N PRO A 396 4.57 -11.90 10.55
CA PRO A 396 3.99 -11.40 11.79
C PRO A 396 5.05 -10.73 12.66
N PHE A 397 4.71 -9.59 13.26
CA PHE A 397 5.51 -8.95 14.31
C PHE A 397 4.94 -9.29 15.69
N PRO A 398 5.76 -9.22 16.76
CA PRO A 398 5.23 -9.34 18.11
C PRO A 398 4.23 -8.21 18.42
N THR A 399 3.18 -8.52 19.16
CA THR A 399 2.19 -7.54 19.66
C THR A 399 2.24 -7.51 21.19
N GLY A 400 2.10 -6.33 21.79
CA GLY A 400 2.23 -6.14 23.25
C GLY A 400 2.57 -4.70 23.66
N ARG A 401 2.50 -4.41 24.97
CA ARG A 401 2.83 -3.07 25.50
C ARG A 401 4.30 -2.97 25.91
N LEU A 402 5.07 -2.11 25.25
CA LEU A 402 6.52 -1.88 25.50
C LEU A 402 6.89 -1.72 27.00
N LEU A 403 6.05 -1.03 27.79
CA LEU A 403 6.27 -0.73 29.23
C LEU A 403 5.70 -1.74 30.22
N ALA A 404 4.83 -2.66 29.79
CA ALA A 404 4.30 -3.71 30.65
C ALA A 404 4.99 -5.03 30.26
N GLY A 405 6.15 -5.29 30.90
CA GLY A 405 7.06 -6.41 30.64
C GLY A 405 6.47 -7.55 29.80
N VAL A 406 6.86 -7.60 28.53
CA VAL A 406 6.23 -8.48 27.52
C VAL A 406 7.00 -9.79 27.42
N VAL A 407 6.27 -10.91 27.39
CA VAL A 407 6.82 -12.25 27.08
C VAL A 407 7.12 -12.39 25.58
N ASP A 408 6.30 -11.80 24.71
CA ASP A 408 6.43 -11.87 23.24
C ASP A 408 7.48 -10.90 22.66
N ALA A 409 7.68 -9.70 23.24
CA ALA A 409 8.74 -8.80 22.76
C ALA A 409 10.14 -9.37 23.03
N THR A 410 10.29 -10.22 24.06
CA THR A 410 11.53 -10.96 24.34
C THR A 410 11.67 -12.24 23.50
N ASP A 411 10.69 -12.55 22.65
CA ASP A 411 10.71 -13.77 21.87
C ASP A 411 11.57 -13.59 20.60
N PRO A 412 12.74 -14.25 20.47
CA PRO A 412 13.57 -14.15 19.28
C PRO A 412 12.97 -14.87 18.06
N ARG A 413 11.88 -15.65 18.23
CA ARG A 413 11.28 -16.44 17.14
C ARG A 413 10.84 -15.59 15.96
N TYR A 414 10.31 -14.37 16.18
CA TYR A 414 9.89 -13.50 15.09
C TYR A 414 11.11 -13.03 14.26
N ALA A 415 12.17 -12.58 14.91
CA ALA A 415 13.43 -12.22 14.24
C ALA A 415 14.05 -13.41 13.48
N LEU A 416 14.11 -14.60 14.09
CA LEU A 416 14.66 -15.80 13.45
C LEU A 416 13.84 -16.28 12.25
N LYS A 417 12.51 -16.07 12.25
CA LYS A 417 11.63 -16.41 11.13
C LYS A 417 11.69 -15.38 10.00
N MET A 418 11.77 -14.09 10.32
CA MET A 418 11.77 -13.02 9.32
C MET A 418 13.15 -12.77 8.70
N ALA A 419 14.24 -12.92 9.45
CA ALA A 419 15.58 -12.61 8.97
C ALA A 419 15.97 -13.34 7.67
N PRO A 420 15.71 -14.66 7.47
CA PRO A 420 16.00 -15.31 6.20
C PRO A 420 15.21 -14.72 5.02
N ARG A 421 13.96 -14.29 5.25
CA ARG A 421 13.14 -13.62 4.23
C ARG A 421 13.67 -12.23 3.90
N LEU A 422 14.18 -11.50 4.90
CA LEU A 422 14.80 -10.19 4.70
C LEU A 422 16.13 -10.32 3.94
N VAL A 423 16.91 -11.38 4.19
CA VAL A 423 18.12 -11.69 3.41
C VAL A 423 17.79 -11.96 1.95
N ALA A 424 16.78 -12.81 1.67
CA ALA A 424 16.34 -13.08 0.30
C ALA A 424 15.84 -11.81 -0.40
N PHE A 425 15.01 -11.02 0.29
CA PHE A 425 14.51 -9.75 -0.23
C PHE A 425 15.64 -8.74 -0.48
N SER A 426 16.71 -8.73 0.34
CA SER A 426 17.86 -7.84 0.12
C SER A 426 18.63 -8.13 -1.16
N GLU A 427 18.65 -9.38 -1.63
CA GLU A 427 19.21 -9.70 -2.95
C GLU A 427 18.35 -9.11 -4.07
N ASP A 428 17.03 -9.08 -3.91
CA ASP A 428 16.09 -8.49 -4.87
C ASP A 428 16.17 -6.97 -4.90
N VAL A 429 16.29 -6.36 -3.72
CA VAL A 429 16.54 -4.92 -3.58
C VAL A 429 17.86 -4.53 -4.24
N GLU A 430 18.96 -5.25 -3.99
CA GLU A 430 20.26 -5.00 -4.62
C GLU A 430 20.18 -5.00 -6.15
N ARG A 431 19.54 -6.03 -6.73
CA ARG A 431 19.36 -6.11 -8.19
C ARG A 431 18.55 -4.95 -8.74
N ARG A 432 17.50 -4.52 -8.04
CA ARG A 432 16.66 -3.40 -8.49
C ARG A 432 17.34 -2.04 -8.31
N ALA A 433 18.13 -1.89 -7.25
CA ALA A 433 18.85 -0.66 -6.91
C ALA A 433 20.02 -0.40 -7.87
N GLY A 434 20.70 -1.46 -8.33
CA GLY A 434 21.84 -1.35 -9.22
C GLY A 434 23.00 -0.62 -8.58
N SER A 435 23.19 0.67 -8.91
CA SER A 435 24.24 1.50 -8.31
C SER A 435 23.74 2.48 -7.25
N MET A 436 22.42 2.54 -7.03
CA MET A 436 21.84 3.37 -5.97
C MET A 436 22.21 2.77 -4.61
N PRO A 437 22.76 3.55 -3.67
CA PRO A 437 23.04 3.05 -2.33
C PRO A 437 21.75 2.60 -1.62
N VAL A 438 21.83 1.47 -0.93
CA VAL A 438 20.73 0.86 -0.17
C VAL A 438 20.98 0.97 1.33
N THR A 439 20.04 1.60 2.04
CA THR A 439 20.08 1.75 3.51
C THR A 439 18.96 0.96 4.18
N TYR A 440 19.27 0.09 5.13
CA TYR A 440 18.25 -0.60 5.95
C TYR A 440 18.10 0.08 7.31
N LEU A 441 16.86 0.32 7.72
CA LEU A 441 16.49 0.90 9.01
C LEU A 441 15.75 -0.15 9.82
N GLY A 442 16.30 -0.53 10.96
CA GLY A 442 15.66 -1.43 11.91
C GLY A 442 15.14 -0.63 13.09
N HIS A 443 13.83 -0.42 13.14
CA HIS A 443 13.19 0.35 14.21
C HIS A 443 12.73 -0.56 15.35
N SER A 444 13.10 -0.28 16.59
CA SER A 444 12.62 -1.06 17.75
C SER A 444 12.92 -2.56 17.59
N TYR A 445 11.91 -3.43 17.66
CA TYR A 445 12.06 -4.87 17.37
C TYR A 445 12.61 -5.15 15.95
N GLY A 446 12.33 -4.27 14.99
CA GLY A 446 12.90 -4.30 13.65
C GLY A 446 14.42 -4.29 13.61
N GLY A 447 15.08 -3.67 14.62
CA GLY A 447 16.53 -3.76 14.80
C GLY A 447 17.00 -5.19 15.07
N SER A 448 16.26 -5.97 15.88
CA SER A 448 16.57 -7.39 16.12
C SER A 448 16.40 -8.22 14.86
N ILE A 449 15.39 -7.95 14.02
CA ILE A 449 15.19 -8.64 12.74
C ILE A 449 16.35 -8.30 11.80
N LEU A 450 16.66 -7.01 11.65
CA LEU A 450 17.67 -6.49 10.76
C LEU A 450 19.06 -7.02 11.10
N GLY A 451 19.46 -6.94 12.37
CA GLY A 451 20.76 -7.45 12.81
C GLY A 451 20.89 -8.97 12.72
N THR A 452 19.78 -9.70 12.88
CA THR A 452 19.76 -11.16 12.60
C THR A 452 19.93 -11.43 11.11
N ALA A 453 19.35 -10.59 10.24
CA ALA A 453 19.56 -10.69 8.79
C ALA A 453 21.00 -10.36 8.41
N GLU A 454 21.65 -9.36 9.03
CA GLU A 454 23.09 -9.08 8.86
C GLU A 454 23.94 -10.31 9.18
N ARG A 455 23.66 -10.99 10.30
CA ARG A 455 24.30 -12.26 10.67
C ARG A 455 24.08 -13.38 9.65
N PHE A 456 22.96 -13.37 8.93
CA PHE A 456 22.61 -14.35 7.91
C PHE A 456 23.02 -13.95 6.48
N GLY A 457 23.68 -12.80 6.31
CA GLY A 457 24.17 -12.35 5.01
C GLY A 457 23.27 -11.37 4.30
N LEU A 458 22.69 -10.39 5.00
CA LEU A 458 22.03 -9.24 4.38
C LEU A 458 22.98 -8.52 3.39
N THR A 459 22.44 -8.09 2.25
CA THR A 459 23.12 -7.15 1.36
C THR A 459 22.66 -5.73 1.66
N ALA A 460 23.57 -4.84 2.06
CA ALA A 460 23.28 -3.44 2.35
C ALA A 460 24.56 -2.60 2.20
N ASP A 461 24.42 -1.33 1.83
CA ASP A 461 25.52 -0.35 1.91
C ASP A 461 25.58 0.29 3.29
N ARG A 462 24.41 0.50 3.89
CA ARG A 462 24.26 1.15 5.19
C ARG A 462 23.17 0.48 6.02
N VAL A 463 23.38 0.44 7.32
CA VAL A 463 22.40 -0.03 8.31
C VAL A 463 22.26 1.02 9.41
N ILE A 464 21.03 1.33 9.78
CA ILE A 464 20.70 2.20 10.90
C ILE A 464 19.84 1.42 11.91
N TYR A 465 20.37 1.23 13.11
CA TYR A 465 19.63 0.73 14.26
C TYR A 465 18.93 1.91 14.94
N VAL A 466 17.63 2.07 14.73
CA VAL A 466 16.85 3.22 15.23
C VAL A 466 16.03 2.78 16.43
N GLU A 467 16.34 3.30 17.62
CA GLU A 467 15.70 2.92 18.88
C GLU A 467 15.60 1.40 19.03
N ALA A 468 16.67 0.69 18.66
CA ALA A 468 16.63 -0.73 18.36
C ALA A 468 16.67 -1.62 19.61
N ALA A 469 15.91 -2.71 19.60
CA ALA A 469 15.91 -3.69 20.70
C ALA A 469 17.26 -4.41 20.88
N GLY A 470 18.08 -4.48 19.83
CA GLY A 470 19.41 -5.08 19.86
C GLY A 470 20.00 -5.26 18.46
N ALA A 471 21.26 -5.68 18.42
CA ALA A 471 22.07 -5.87 17.23
C ALA A 471 21.79 -7.18 16.45
N GLY A 472 20.82 -7.99 16.90
CA GLY A 472 20.42 -9.25 16.25
C GLY A 472 20.59 -10.48 17.15
N VAL A 473 19.77 -11.50 16.92
CA VAL A 473 19.78 -12.74 17.71
C VAL A 473 21.14 -13.45 17.54
N GLY A 474 21.87 -13.54 18.66
CA GLY A 474 23.21 -14.15 18.70
C GLY A 474 24.32 -13.28 18.10
N VAL A 475 24.10 -11.97 17.97
CA VAL A 475 25.15 -10.99 17.66
C VAL A 475 25.64 -10.38 18.97
N HIS A 476 26.90 -10.61 19.30
CA HIS A 476 27.55 -10.10 20.50
C HIS A 476 28.85 -9.33 20.19
N ASP A 477 29.45 -9.60 19.04
CA ASP A 477 30.63 -8.93 18.51
C ASP A 477 30.43 -8.61 17.02
N PRO A 478 31.09 -7.57 16.46
CA PRO A 478 30.97 -7.25 15.04
C PRO A 478 31.34 -8.41 14.09
N SER A 479 32.17 -9.36 14.53
CA SER A 479 32.51 -10.56 13.77
C SER A 479 31.36 -11.57 13.62
N ASP A 480 30.26 -11.42 14.37
CA ASP A 480 29.06 -12.25 14.22
C ASP A 480 28.21 -11.84 13.01
N TRP A 481 28.42 -10.63 12.47
CA TRP A 481 27.76 -10.19 11.25
C TRP A 481 28.48 -10.73 10.01
N HIS A 482 27.70 -11.17 9.02
CA HIS A 482 28.22 -11.84 7.83
C HIS A 482 27.63 -11.26 6.54
N ASN A 483 27.36 -9.94 6.52
CA ASN A 483 26.82 -9.25 5.35
C ASN A 483 27.60 -9.57 4.08
N ARG A 484 26.89 -9.67 2.95
CA ARG A 484 27.53 -9.92 1.64
C ARG A 484 28.44 -8.75 1.22
N ASN A 485 28.06 -7.54 1.59
CA ASN A 485 28.91 -6.36 1.48
C ASN A 485 29.79 -6.24 2.74
N PRO A 486 31.11 -6.50 2.66
CA PRO A 486 32.00 -6.39 3.81
C PRO A 486 32.25 -4.93 4.24
N ASP A 487 31.96 -3.95 3.38
CA ASP A 487 32.20 -2.52 3.61
C ASP A 487 30.95 -1.79 4.15
N VAL A 488 29.92 -2.53 4.57
CA VAL A 488 28.67 -1.96 5.10
C VAL A 488 28.93 -1.03 6.29
N LEU A 489 28.38 0.18 6.22
CA LEU A 489 28.46 1.16 7.31
C LEU A 489 27.30 0.98 8.27
N ARG A 490 27.59 0.97 9.57
CA ARG A 490 26.58 0.79 10.63
C ARG A 490 26.45 2.03 11.48
N PHE A 491 25.21 2.41 11.72
CA PHE A 491 24.83 3.54 12.54
C PHE A 491 23.84 3.10 13.60
N SER A 492 23.81 3.79 14.72
CA SER A 492 22.75 3.64 15.72
C SER A 492 22.21 5.01 16.12
N LEU A 493 20.92 5.08 16.46
CA LEU A 493 20.29 6.28 16.99
C LEU A 493 19.34 5.85 18.11
N THR A 494 19.68 6.22 19.34
CA THR A 494 18.83 6.02 20.53
C THR A 494 18.71 7.35 21.26
N ALA A 495 17.50 7.91 21.31
CA ALA A 495 17.26 9.18 21.93
C ALA A 495 17.35 9.08 23.47
N PRO A 496 17.89 10.11 24.15
CA PRO A 496 17.94 10.10 25.61
C PRO A 496 16.56 9.92 26.26
N GLY A 497 16.43 8.92 27.13
CA GLY A 497 15.16 8.65 27.84
C GLY A 497 14.16 7.80 27.05
N ASP A 498 14.58 7.23 25.91
CA ASP A 498 13.81 6.22 25.21
C ASP A 498 13.59 4.97 26.09
N PRO A 499 12.37 4.37 26.11
CA PRO A 499 12.11 3.15 26.88
C PRO A 499 12.96 1.95 26.45
N ILE A 500 13.41 1.90 25.19
CA ILE A 500 14.17 0.78 24.66
C ILE A 500 15.51 0.62 25.40
N GLY A 501 16.10 1.72 25.87
CA GLY A 501 17.34 1.68 26.66
C GLY A 501 17.23 0.86 27.97
N LEU A 502 16.02 0.53 28.42
CA LEU A 502 15.79 -0.36 29.56
C LEU A 502 15.92 -1.85 29.22
N VAL A 503 15.76 -2.21 27.94
CA VAL A 503 15.72 -3.60 27.45
C VAL A 503 16.76 -3.88 26.36
N GLN A 504 17.36 -2.84 25.79
CA GLN A 504 18.36 -2.89 24.75
C GLN A 504 19.65 -3.53 25.26
N GLY A 505 20.13 -4.54 24.53
CA GLY A 505 21.42 -5.14 24.77
C GLY A 505 21.63 -5.70 26.19
N ILE A 506 20.56 -6.11 26.88
CA ILE A 506 20.65 -6.85 28.13
C ILE A 506 21.69 -7.97 27.92
N PRO A 507 22.76 -8.07 28.74
CA PRO A 507 23.75 -9.11 28.58
C PRO A 507 23.09 -10.50 28.59
N LEU A 508 23.34 -11.31 27.55
CA LEU A 508 22.65 -12.60 27.28
C LEU A 508 21.16 -12.48 26.95
N GLY A 509 20.69 -11.28 26.60
CA GLY A 509 19.34 -11.01 26.14
C GLY A 509 19.07 -11.61 24.76
N PRO A 510 17.79 -11.87 24.43
CA PRO A 510 17.40 -12.60 23.23
C PRO A 510 17.68 -11.87 21.90
N HIS A 511 17.96 -10.55 21.93
CA HIS A 511 18.10 -9.69 20.76
C HIS A 511 19.54 -9.28 20.43
N GLY A 512 20.53 -9.86 21.12
CA GLY A 512 21.95 -9.55 20.93
C GLY A 512 22.44 -8.36 21.76
N ALA A 513 23.64 -7.89 21.42
CA ALA A 513 24.29 -6.77 22.08
C ALA A 513 23.58 -5.43 21.81
N ASP A 514 23.91 -4.44 22.64
CA ASP A 514 23.50 -3.05 22.47
C ASP A 514 24.21 -2.44 21.24
N PRO A 515 23.50 -2.07 20.16
CA PRO A 515 24.13 -1.49 18.98
C PRO A 515 24.84 -0.16 19.28
N ASP A 516 24.44 0.59 20.30
CA ASP A 516 25.08 1.85 20.69
C ASP A 516 26.48 1.66 21.30
N ARG A 517 26.80 0.42 21.70
CA ARG A 517 28.07 0.08 22.37
C ARG A 517 28.94 -0.85 21.54
N LEU A 518 28.44 -1.33 20.39
CA LEU A 518 29.19 -2.24 19.54
C LEU A 518 30.31 -1.50 18.79
N PRO A 519 31.56 -2.01 18.82
CA PRO A 519 32.65 -1.43 18.04
C PRO A 519 32.31 -1.38 16.55
N GLY A 520 32.61 -0.26 15.89
CA GLY A 520 32.35 -0.07 14.46
C GLY A 520 30.93 0.39 14.12
N VAL A 521 30.04 0.51 15.11
CA VAL A 521 28.75 1.21 14.94
C VAL A 521 28.93 2.69 15.28
N ILE A 522 28.46 3.58 14.40
CA ILE A 522 28.60 5.02 14.52
C ILE A 522 27.34 5.59 15.21
N PRO A 523 27.44 6.12 16.44
CA PRO A 523 26.28 6.69 17.13
C PRO A 523 25.88 8.02 16.48
N LEU A 524 24.59 8.18 16.20
CA LEU A 524 23.97 9.38 15.63
C LEU A 524 23.38 10.23 16.75
N ALA A 525 23.55 11.54 16.64
CA ALA A 525 22.91 12.48 17.55
C ALA A 525 21.39 12.56 17.30
N ALA A 526 20.58 12.39 18.35
CA ALA A 526 19.13 12.60 18.30
C ALA A 526 18.76 14.10 18.19
N GLY A 527 19.60 14.99 18.72
CA GLY A 527 19.45 16.44 18.58
C GLY A 527 18.16 16.99 19.22
N ARG A 528 17.46 17.86 18.49
CA ARG A 528 16.25 18.57 18.95
C ARG A 528 15.02 18.23 18.10
N THR A 529 13.85 18.32 18.74
CA THR A 529 12.54 18.30 18.07
C THR A 529 12.34 19.54 17.21
N LEU A 530 11.28 19.56 16.40
CA LEU A 530 10.91 20.73 15.59
C LEU A 530 10.67 22.00 16.44
N THR A 531 10.22 21.84 17.69
CA THR A 531 9.96 22.95 18.61
C THR A 531 11.22 23.45 19.34
N GLY A 532 12.39 22.86 19.04
CA GLY A 532 13.68 23.24 19.63
C GLY A 532 13.97 22.61 20.99
N ASN A 533 13.05 21.78 21.52
CA ASN A 533 13.30 20.99 22.72
C ASN A 533 14.28 19.85 22.44
N PRO A 534 15.07 19.37 23.41
CA PRO A 534 15.86 18.15 23.24
C PRO A 534 14.97 16.99 22.81
N MET A 535 15.40 16.21 21.81
CA MET A 535 14.73 14.99 21.40
C MET A 535 15.00 13.91 22.46
N GLY A 536 13.95 13.42 23.11
CA GLY A 536 14.07 12.42 24.18
C GLY A 536 12.78 12.19 24.97
N GLY A 537 12.79 11.18 25.83
CA GLY A 537 11.65 10.75 26.64
C GLY A 537 10.79 9.68 25.95
N LEU A 538 9.64 9.33 26.54
CA LEU A 538 8.87 8.17 26.09
C LEU A 538 8.38 8.25 24.64
N SER A 539 8.09 9.45 24.12
CA SER A 539 7.59 9.65 22.77
C SER A 539 8.70 9.57 21.71
N SER A 540 9.97 9.81 22.09
CA SER A 540 11.09 9.79 21.15
C SER A 540 11.22 8.48 20.39
N HIS A 541 10.73 7.38 20.98
CA HIS A 541 10.71 6.05 20.39
C HIS A 541 10.18 6.05 18.97
N SER A 542 9.13 6.82 18.70
CA SER A 542 8.58 6.97 17.35
C SER A 542 8.88 8.34 16.73
N ASP A 543 9.05 9.39 17.54
CA ASP A 543 9.22 10.76 17.05
C ASP A 543 10.51 10.94 16.23
N VAL A 544 11.56 10.16 16.49
CA VAL A 544 12.81 10.21 15.70
C VAL A 544 12.62 9.85 14.22
N LEU A 545 11.58 9.08 13.89
CA LEU A 545 11.19 8.72 12.52
C LEU A 545 10.01 9.54 11.98
N ASN A 546 9.21 10.14 12.85
CA ASN A 546 7.92 10.72 12.49
C ASN A 546 7.86 12.24 12.55
N GLU A 547 8.74 12.87 13.31
CA GLU A 547 8.86 14.33 13.35
C GLU A 547 9.98 14.80 12.42
N PRO A 548 9.83 15.96 11.75
CA PRO A 548 10.92 16.60 10.98
C PRO A 548 11.98 17.24 11.90
N SER A 549 12.49 16.45 12.85
CA SER A 549 13.45 16.76 13.90
C SER A 549 14.91 16.68 13.41
N ASP A 550 15.87 17.03 14.27
CA ASP A 550 17.29 16.78 13.98
C ASP A 550 17.58 15.29 13.78
N ALA A 551 17.01 14.40 14.61
CA ALA A 551 17.15 12.95 14.46
C ALA A 551 16.71 12.47 13.07
N TRP A 552 15.52 12.90 12.65
CA TRP A 552 14.97 12.55 11.35
C TRP A 552 15.84 13.03 10.19
N ARG A 553 16.34 14.27 10.27
CA ARG A 553 17.26 14.82 9.26
C ARG A 553 18.59 14.07 9.23
N ASN A 554 19.07 13.63 10.39
CA ASN A 554 20.30 12.87 10.53
C ASN A 554 20.15 11.47 9.87
N ILE A 555 19.02 10.81 10.10
CA ILE A 555 18.66 9.56 9.43
C ILE A 555 18.59 9.77 7.91
N LEU A 556 17.90 10.83 7.45
CA LEU A 556 17.82 11.14 6.03
C LEU A 556 19.20 11.39 5.41
N ALA A 557 20.09 12.11 6.11
CA ALA A 557 21.46 12.35 5.65
C ALA A 557 22.27 11.05 5.48
N VAL A 558 22.07 10.05 6.35
CA VAL A 558 22.67 8.72 6.18
C VAL A 558 22.09 8.01 4.96
N ILE A 559 20.78 8.07 4.74
CA ILE A 559 20.12 7.45 3.58
C ILE A 559 20.67 8.05 2.28
N THR A 560 20.71 9.39 2.17
CA THR A 560 21.21 10.07 0.97
C THR A 560 22.74 10.01 0.83
N GLY A 561 23.46 9.64 1.89
CA GLY A 561 24.92 9.62 1.91
C GLY A 561 25.55 11.01 2.07
N ASP A 562 24.77 12.00 2.54
CA ASP A 562 25.18 13.36 2.79
C ASP A 562 26.01 13.48 4.09
N ARG A 563 27.30 13.12 3.98
CA ARG A 563 28.22 13.07 5.12
C ARG A 563 28.41 14.41 5.84
N GLU A 564 28.19 15.54 5.17
CA GLU A 564 28.35 16.87 5.77
C GLU A 564 27.23 17.18 6.77
N HIS A 565 26.06 16.55 6.60
CA HIS A 565 24.89 16.75 7.45
C HIS A 565 24.69 15.63 8.48
N VAL A 566 25.51 14.57 8.46
CA VAL A 566 25.52 13.53 9.50
C VAL A 566 26.12 14.09 10.79
N ARG A 567 25.37 13.99 11.88
CA ARG A 567 25.78 14.42 13.23
C ARG A 567 26.00 13.22 14.13
N ILE A 568 27.19 13.11 14.73
CA ILE A 568 27.58 12.01 15.63
C ILE A 568 27.17 12.35 17.07
N GLY A 569 26.68 11.33 17.79
CA GLY A 569 26.15 11.41 19.16
C GLY A 569 27.17 11.22 20.27
#